data_AF-A0A8S3FBI3-F1
#
_entry.id   AF-A0A8S3FBI3-F1
#
_cell.length_a   1.000
_cell.length_b   1.000
_cell.length_c   1.000
_cell.angle_alpha   90.00
_cell.angle_beta   90.00
_cell.angle_gamma   90.00
#
_symmetry.space_group_name_H-M   'P 1'
#
loop_
_entity.id
_entity.type
_entity.pdbx_description
1 polymer ?
#
loop_
_entity_poly.entity_id
_entity_poly.type
_entity_poly.pdbx_seq_one_letter_code
_entity_poly.pdbx_strand_id
1 'polypeptide(L)'
;TKPKLEINYAVFGAGHHDWVDTYQKIPTYIDEMIGQAGGKRIIERGAGDAAGDFFGSFESWKENLLQVLRKDTDGKNVTNDEKLSIEIVNLTRNLGQIKDFGTVLQNKILVEASEIGPMKRHIEIKLPTGQTYRSGDYLAVLPTNPIETVFRVLKQFQLNTNSQIKIASSTRTFFPTNSPMSAFDILSGYVELNQPISKKQIEILATLCKDKNEQVNLTNLAGDAYEKEILDKRISLLDILEMYRSCELTFSQYLRMLPSLHIRQYSISSSPLWNSEIVTLTYDVHCSPSLSGLGQFYGVASNYLSNLKEGDQIN
;
A
#
# COMPACT_ATOMS: atom_id res chain seq x y z
N THR A 1 14.78 21.15 -35.04
CA THR A 1 15.61 19.94 -34.90
C THR A 1 15.05 19.14 -33.74
N LYS A 2 14.73 17.85 -33.93
CA LYS A 2 14.34 16.99 -32.79
C LYS A 2 15.51 16.97 -31.80
N PRO A 3 15.27 17.08 -30.47
CA PRO A 3 16.34 17.02 -29.48
C PRO A 3 17.05 15.67 -29.60
N LYS A 4 18.39 15.69 -29.61
CA LYS A 4 19.20 14.48 -29.56
C LYS A 4 19.51 14.17 -28.09
N LEU A 5 18.96 13.08 -27.59
CA LEU A 5 19.22 12.57 -26.25
C LEU A 5 20.37 11.57 -26.30
N GLU A 6 21.40 11.76 -25.49
CA GLU A 6 22.49 10.81 -25.31
C GLU A 6 22.40 10.23 -23.89
N ILE A 7 21.31 9.50 -23.64
CA ILE A 7 21.01 8.90 -22.34
C ILE A 7 20.72 7.41 -22.49
N ASN A 8 21.03 6.64 -21.46
CA ASN A 8 20.50 5.29 -21.29
C ASN A 8 19.19 5.39 -20.50
N TYR A 9 18.16 4.63 -20.88
CA TYR A 9 16.86 4.70 -20.23
C TYR A 9 16.17 3.34 -20.14
N ALA A 10 15.24 3.21 -19.19
CA ALA A 10 14.34 2.08 -19.05
C ALA A 10 12.97 2.62 -18.63
N VAL A 11 11.89 2.03 -19.15
CA VAL A 11 10.51 2.46 -18.87
C VAL A 11 9.71 1.28 -18.33
N PHE A 12 9.03 1.49 -17.20
CA PHE A 12 7.97 0.60 -16.73
C PHE A 12 6.66 1.35 -16.78
N GLY A 13 5.68 0.79 -17.49
CA GLY A 13 4.37 1.40 -17.66
C GLY A 13 3.34 0.85 -16.69
N ALA A 14 2.62 1.74 -16.01
CA ALA A 14 1.43 1.38 -15.25
C ALA A 14 0.17 1.65 -16.08
N GLY A 15 -0.71 0.66 -16.16
CA GLY A 15 -1.98 0.75 -16.88
C GLY A 15 -3.01 -0.17 -16.25
N HIS A 16 -4.23 -0.16 -16.79
CA HIS A 16 -5.32 -1.02 -16.37
C HIS A 16 -6.12 -1.44 -17.59
N HIS A 17 -6.29 -2.76 -17.81
CA HIS A 17 -6.78 -3.26 -19.10
C HIS A 17 -8.21 -2.84 -19.45
N ASP A 18 -9.06 -2.55 -18.46
CA ASP A 18 -10.40 -1.98 -18.67
C ASP A 18 -10.41 -0.68 -19.51
N TRP A 19 -9.31 0.08 -19.49
CA TRP A 19 -9.13 1.26 -20.33
C TRP A 19 -8.57 0.87 -21.70
N VAL A 20 -9.30 0.02 -22.43
CA VAL A 20 -8.86 -0.66 -23.67
C VAL A 20 -8.19 0.30 -24.68
N ASP A 21 -8.80 1.47 -24.94
CA ASP A 21 -8.30 2.44 -25.93
C ASP A 21 -7.00 3.15 -25.51
N THR A 22 -6.67 3.10 -24.23
CA THR A 22 -5.53 3.85 -23.65
C THR A 22 -4.58 2.98 -22.84
N TYR A 23 -4.81 1.66 -22.80
CA TYR A 23 -3.98 0.73 -22.06
C TYR A 23 -2.52 0.86 -22.49
N GLN A 24 -1.65 1.21 -21.53
CA GLN A 24 -0.21 1.41 -21.76
C GLN A 24 0.16 2.50 -22.80
N LYS A 25 -0.78 3.35 -23.22
CA LYS A 25 -0.57 4.34 -24.30
C LYS A 25 0.51 5.37 -23.95
N ILE A 26 0.44 5.96 -22.76
CA ILE A 26 1.41 6.99 -22.32
C ILE A 26 2.82 6.39 -22.08
N PRO A 27 2.98 5.28 -21.33
CA PRO A 27 4.30 4.66 -21.19
C PRO A 27 4.93 4.23 -22.52
N THR A 28 4.12 3.70 -23.45
CA THR A 28 4.57 3.35 -24.80
C THR A 28 5.03 4.58 -25.57
N TYR A 29 4.23 5.64 -25.56
CA TYR A 29 4.59 6.91 -26.19
C TYR A 29 5.91 7.49 -25.65
N ILE A 30 6.11 7.48 -24.33
CA ILE A 30 7.35 7.97 -23.70
C ILE A 30 8.55 7.12 -24.13
N ASP A 31 8.44 5.79 -24.06
CA ASP A 31 9.52 4.88 -24.45
C ASP A 31 9.91 5.05 -25.93
N GLU A 32 8.93 5.17 -26.83
CA GLU A 32 9.17 5.43 -28.25
C GLU A 32 9.79 6.79 -28.50
N MET A 33 9.31 7.84 -27.84
CA MET A 33 9.80 9.21 -28.03
C MET A 33 11.25 9.37 -27.57
N ILE A 34 11.64 8.75 -26.44
CA ILE A 34 13.03 8.78 -25.98
C ILE A 34 13.93 8.04 -26.97
N GLY A 35 13.49 6.87 -27.47
CA GLY A 35 14.22 6.11 -28.49
C GLY A 35 14.38 6.89 -29.80
N GLN A 36 13.32 7.51 -30.30
CA GLN A 36 13.36 8.36 -31.51
C GLN A 36 14.24 9.60 -31.35
N ALA A 37 14.43 10.08 -30.12
CA ALA A 37 15.34 11.18 -29.80
C ALA A 37 16.80 10.73 -29.66
N GLY A 38 17.11 9.43 -29.77
CA GLY A 38 18.49 8.90 -29.70
C GLY A 38 18.88 8.28 -28.36
N GLY A 39 17.94 8.20 -27.42
CA GLY A 39 18.15 7.46 -26.17
C GLY A 39 18.36 5.96 -26.42
N LYS A 40 19.16 5.32 -25.58
CA LYS A 40 19.46 3.88 -25.65
C LYS A 40 18.69 3.13 -24.58
N ARG A 41 17.79 2.24 -25.01
CA ARG A 41 16.98 1.42 -24.12
C ARG A 41 17.87 0.35 -23.45
N ILE A 42 17.84 0.27 -22.12
CA ILE A 42 18.63 -0.70 -21.33
C ILE A 42 17.99 -2.08 -21.34
N ILE A 43 16.66 -2.15 -21.14
CA ILE A 43 15.84 -3.36 -21.21
C ILE A 43 14.49 -3.04 -21.85
N GLU A 44 13.78 -4.05 -22.33
CA GLU A 44 12.41 -3.89 -22.85
C GLU A 44 11.49 -3.19 -21.84
N ARG A 45 10.54 -2.42 -22.39
CA ARG A 45 9.57 -1.68 -21.59
C ARG A 45 8.70 -2.67 -20.81
N GLY A 46 8.62 -2.50 -19.50
CA GLY A 46 7.70 -3.27 -18.68
C GLY A 46 6.26 -2.76 -18.80
N ALA A 47 5.29 -3.64 -18.58
CA ALA A 47 3.87 -3.30 -18.54
C ALA A 47 3.23 -3.96 -17.32
N GLY A 48 2.85 -3.15 -16.33
CA GLY A 48 2.04 -3.56 -15.20
C GLY A 48 0.56 -3.29 -15.46
N ASP A 49 -0.28 -4.28 -15.16
CA ASP A 49 -1.74 -4.19 -15.20
C ASP A 49 -2.30 -4.11 -13.79
N ALA A 50 -2.92 -2.98 -13.44
CA ALA A 50 -3.49 -2.72 -12.12
C ALA A 50 -4.69 -3.63 -11.80
N ALA A 51 -5.34 -4.22 -12.82
CA ALA A 51 -6.41 -5.20 -12.64
C ALA A 51 -5.88 -6.62 -12.33
N GLY A 52 -4.61 -6.89 -12.65
CA GLY A 52 -3.97 -8.18 -12.48
C GLY A 52 -2.81 -8.14 -11.49
N ASP A 53 -1.75 -8.91 -11.76
CA ASP A 53 -0.53 -8.93 -10.94
C ASP A 53 0.41 -7.75 -11.28
N PHE A 54 -0.02 -6.54 -10.93
CA PHE A 54 0.75 -5.32 -11.14
C PHE A 54 2.13 -5.38 -10.46
N PHE A 55 2.15 -5.76 -9.18
CA PHE A 55 3.36 -5.75 -8.37
C PHE A 55 4.32 -6.87 -8.77
N GLY A 56 3.82 -8.06 -9.12
CA GLY A 56 4.64 -9.13 -9.67
C GLY A 56 5.28 -8.75 -11.00
N SER A 57 4.52 -8.12 -11.90
CA SER A 57 5.04 -7.58 -13.16
C SER A 57 6.16 -6.55 -12.93
N PHE A 58 5.98 -5.65 -11.96
CA PHE A 58 6.99 -4.66 -11.60
C PHE A 58 8.25 -5.28 -10.99
N GLU A 59 8.10 -6.20 -10.04
CA GLU A 59 9.25 -6.87 -9.41
C GLU A 59 10.06 -7.68 -10.44
N SER A 60 9.40 -8.44 -11.33
CA SER A 60 10.07 -9.19 -12.39
C SER A 60 10.87 -8.26 -13.32
N TRP A 61 10.24 -7.18 -13.79
CA TRP A 61 10.90 -6.20 -14.64
C TRP A 61 12.09 -5.52 -13.95
N LYS A 62 11.93 -5.15 -12.68
CA LYS A 62 12.98 -4.51 -11.87
C LYS A 62 14.18 -5.45 -11.68
N GLU A 63 13.96 -6.74 -11.42
CA GLU A 63 15.06 -7.70 -11.31
C GLU A 63 15.82 -7.84 -12.63
N ASN A 64 15.12 -7.91 -13.76
CA ASN A 64 15.75 -7.92 -15.08
C ASN A 64 16.60 -6.67 -15.32
N LEU A 65 16.10 -5.49 -14.92
CA LEU A 65 16.86 -4.24 -14.99
C LEU A 65 18.13 -4.31 -14.14
N LEU A 66 18.01 -4.74 -12.88
CA LEU A 66 19.15 -4.85 -11.97
C LEU A 66 20.19 -5.85 -12.47
N GLN A 67 19.78 -6.96 -13.08
CA GLN A 67 20.70 -7.93 -13.68
C GLN A 67 21.53 -7.32 -14.82
N VAL A 68 20.91 -6.52 -15.69
CA VAL A 68 21.62 -5.83 -16.78
C VAL A 68 22.56 -4.77 -16.23
N LEU A 69 22.08 -3.93 -15.31
CA LEU A 69 22.90 -2.88 -14.69
C LEU A 69 24.09 -3.44 -13.91
N ARG A 70 23.93 -4.60 -13.25
CA ARG A 70 25.01 -5.27 -12.52
C ARG A 70 26.09 -5.84 -13.46
N LYS A 71 25.74 -6.28 -14.66
CA LYS A 71 26.71 -6.79 -15.65
C LYS A 71 27.60 -5.68 -16.22
N ASP A 72 27.09 -4.45 -16.30
CA ASP A 72 27.85 -3.29 -16.76
C ASP A 72 28.77 -2.68 -15.67
N THR A 73 28.58 -3.05 -14.40
CA THR A 73 29.46 -2.67 -13.30
C THR A 73 30.36 -3.84 -12.90
N ASP A 74 31.67 -3.74 -13.15
CA ASP A 74 32.71 -4.73 -12.85
C ASP A 74 32.66 -5.31 -11.41
N GLY A 75 31.79 -6.28 -11.17
CA GLY A 75 31.82 -7.22 -10.04
C GLY A 75 31.76 -6.66 -8.62
N LYS A 76 31.53 -5.35 -8.41
CA LYS A 76 31.31 -4.82 -7.06
C LYS A 76 29.87 -5.11 -6.65
N ASN A 77 29.69 -6.25 -5.99
CA ASN A 77 28.50 -6.55 -5.19
C ASN A 77 28.29 -5.43 -4.16
N VAL A 78 27.60 -4.37 -4.56
CA VAL A 78 26.90 -3.50 -3.61
C VAL A 78 25.62 -4.23 -3.26
N THR A 79 25.75 -5.29 -2.46
CA THR A 79 24.64 -5.69 -1.60
C THR A 79 24.48 -4.56 -0.60
N ASN A 80 23.73 -3.53 -0.99
CA ASN A 80 23.13 -2.65 -0.01
C ASN A 80 22.09 -3.51 0.70
N ASP A 81 22.55 -4.28 1.68
CA ASP A 81 21.76 -4.63 2.83
C ASP A 81 21.36 -3.27 3.44
N GLU A 82 20.29 -2.68 2.92
CA GLU A 82 19.64 -1.53 3.53
C GLU A 82 19.11 -2.01 4.87
N LYS A 83 19.98 -1.91 5.88
CA LYS A 83 19.70 -2.26 7.27
C LYS A 83 18.86 -1.12 7.84
N LEU A 84 17.54 -1.25 7.71
CA LEU A 84 16.63 -0.68 8.69
C LEU A 84 16.91 -1.42 10.01
N SER A 85 17.61 -0.78 10.93
CA SER A 85 17.76 -1.30 12.29
C SER A 85 16.57 -0.83 13.11
N ILE A 86 15.87 -1.80 13.69
CA ILE A 86 14.70 -1.54 14.50
C ILE A 86 15.05 -1.91 15.94
N GLU A 87 15.04 -0.94 16.83
CA GLU A 87 15.25 -1.13 18.26
C GLU A 87 13.92 -0.97 19.00
N ILE A 88 13.58 -1.93 19.86
CA ILE A 88 12.42 -1.80 20.75
C ILE A 88 12.88 -0.97 21.96
N VAL A 89 12.22 0.17 22.18
CA VAL A 89 12.56 1.11 23.27
C VAL A 89 11.33 1.29 24.16
N ASN A 90 11.47 1.85 25.36
CA ASN A 90 10.34 2.29 26.18
C ASN A 90 10.46 3.81 26.35
N LEU A 91 9.46 4.62 25.95
CA LEU A 91 9.24 6.05 26.27
C LEU A 91 8.06 6.67 25.44
N THR A 92 7.58 7.86 25.83
CA THR A 92 6.33 8.55 25.44
C THR A 92 6.31 9.26 24.05
N ARG A 93 5.11 9.38 23.46
CA ARG A 93 4.78 9.67 22.03
C ARG A 93 4.93 11.13 21.57
N ASN A 94 5.22 11.33 20.28
CA ASN A 94 4.96 12.57 19.53
C ASN A 94 4.68 12.26 18.04
N LEU A 95 3.50 12.62 17.52
CA LEU A 95 3.09 12.39 16.12
C LEU A 95 3.28 13.70 15.34
N GLY A 96 4.39 13.82 14.61
CA GLY A 96 4.66 14.96 13.75
C GLY A 96 4.67 14.53 12.30
N GLN A 97 3.67 14.95 11.50
CA GLN A 97 3.82 15.28 10.08
C GLN A 97 2.56 15.74 9.33
N ILE A 98 1.37 15.75 9.93
CA ILE A 98 0.16 16.37 9.34
C ILE A 98 -0.21 17.59 10.18
N LYS A 99 -0.35 18.76 9.54
CA LYS A 99 -0.59 20.04 10.24
C LYS A 99 -2.00 20.60 10.04
N ASP A 100 -2.66 20.24 8.94
CA ASP A 100 -3.98 20.73 8.58
C ASP A 100 -4.95 19.56 8.58
N PHE A 101 -5.94 19.60 9.47
CA PHE A 101 -6.91 18.53 9.65
C PHE A 101 -8.32 19.04 9.33
N GLY A 102 -9.09 18.23 8.62
CA GLY A 102 -10.52 18.46 8.51
C GLY A 102 -11.21 18.11 9.84
N THR A 103 -12.36 18.72 10.12
CA THR A 103 -13.18 18.34 11.27
C THR A 103 -14.49 17.73 10.80
N VAL A 104 -14.83 16.55 11.29
CA VAL A 104 -16.10 15.88 10.96
C VAL A 104 -17.25 16.62 11.63
N LEU A 105 -18.21 17.10 10.83
CA LEU A 105 -19.40 17.80 11.30
C LEU A 105 -20.60 16.87 11.42
N GLN A 106 -20.70 15.90 10.51
CA GLN A 106 -21.79 14.92 10.49
C GLN A 106 -21.32 13.65 9.80
N ASN A 107 -21.78 12.49 10.27
CA ASN A 107 -21.56 11.20 9.61
C ASN A 107 -22.83 10.35 9.67
N LYS A 108 -23.57 10.27 8.56
CA LYS A 108 -24.91 9.69 8.49
C LYS A 108 -24.97 8.49 7.54
N ILE A 109 -25.76 7.48 7.91
CA ILE A 109 -26.13 6.38 7.01
C ILE A 109 -27.20 6.89 6.03
N LEU A 110 -26.95 6.76 4.73
CA LEU A 110 -27.92 7.04 3.67
C LEU A 110 -28.70 5.79 3.28
N VAL A 111 -28.00 4.65 3.20
CA VAL A 111 -28.57 3.35 2.81
C VAL A 111 -27.93 2.28 3.68
N GLU A 112 -28.76 1.45 4.30
CA GLU A 112 -28.29 0.28 5.06
C GLU A 112 -27.75 -0.81 4.13
N ALA A 113 -26.83 -1.63 4.64
CA ALA A 113 -26.33 -2.77 3.87
C ALA A 113 -27.47 -3.76 3.56
N SER A 114 -27.51 -4.25 2.32
CA SER A 114 -28.52 -5.20 1.86
C SER A 114 -27.96 -6.13 0.79
N GLU A 115 -28.76 -7.08 0.31
CA GLU A 115 -28.39 -7.97 -0.81
C GLU A 115 -28.05 -7.20 -2.10
N ILE A 116 -28.57 -5.98 -2.25
CA ILE A 116 -28.39 -5.15 -3.44
C ILE A 116 -27.05 -4.39 -3.40
N GLY A 117 -26.42 -4.25 -2.23
CA GLY A 117 -25.13 -3.59 -2.12
C GLY A 117 -24.71 -3.16 -0.71
N PRO A 118 -23.50 -2.62 -0.59
CA PRO A 118 -22.94 -2.19 0.68
C PRO A 118 -23.67 -0.97 1.24
N MET A 119 -23.54 -0.77 2.56
CA MET A 119 -23.98 0.44 3.25
C MET A 119 -23.39 1.67 2.58
N LYS A 120 -24.20 2.72 2.41
CA LYS A 120 -23.78 4.02 1.88
C LYS A 120 -23.84 5.07 2.96
N ARG A 121 -22.80 5.89 3.06
CA ARG A 121 -22.71 6.96 4.06
C ARG A 121 -22.51 8.32 3.41
N HIS A 122 -23.00 9.32 4.12
CA HIS A 122 -22.75 10.73 3.90
C HIS A 122 -21.91 11.26 5.05
N ILE A 123 -20.82 11.96 4.74
CA ILE A 123 -20.01 12.64 5.75
C ILE A 123 -19.84 14.11 5.35
N GLU A 124 -20.03 15.00 6.31
CA GLU A 124 -19.73 16.43 6.18
C GLU A 124 -18.44 16.74 6.94
N ILE A 125 -17.52 17.41 6.28
CA ILE A 125 -16.19 17.71 6.80
C ILE A 125 -15.94 19.21 6.64
N LYS A 126 -15.67 19.89 7.75
CA LYS A 126 -15.17 21.25 7.76
C LYS A 126 -13.70 21.25 7.32
N LEU A 127 -13.39 22.03 6.29
CA LEU A 127 -12.04 22.21 5.80
C LEU A 127 -11.19 23.06 6.77
N PRO A 128 -9.85 22.84 6.80
CA PRO A 128 -8.93 23.75 7.47
C PRO A 128 -9.03 25.18 6.93
N THR A 129 -8.74 26.16 7.78
CA THR A 129 -8.76 27.57 7.39
C THR A 129 -7.84 27.83 6.20
N GLY A 130 -8.35 28.52 5.19
CA GLY A 130 -7.59 28.89 3.98
C GLY A 130 -7.64 27.87 2.86
N GLN A 131 -8.27 26.70 3.06
CA GLN A 131 -8.53 25.76 1.97
C GLN A 131 -9.79 26.12 1.19
N THR A 132 -9.76 25.87 -0.12
CA THR A 132 -10.88 26.10 -1.04
C THR A 132 -11.01 24.90 -1.98
N TYR A 133 -12.22 24.62 -2.46
CA TYR A 133 -12.47 23.53 -3.40
C TYR A 133 -13.46 23.93 -4.50
N ARG A 134 -13.56 23.12 -5.56
CA ARG A 134 -14.54 23.24 -6.64
C ARG A 134 -15.35 21.96 -6.76
N SER A 135 -16.57 22.07 -7.30
CA SER A 135 -17.36 20.90 -7.67
C SER A 135 -16.62 20.07 -8.73
N GLY A 136 -16.47 18.77 -8.47
CA GLY A 136 -15.69 17.85 -9.30
C GLY A 136 -14.27 17.61 -8.80
N ASP A 137 -13.80 18.36 -7.79
CA ASP A 137 -12.52 18.07 -7.13
C ASP A 137 -12.63 16.80 -6.27
N TYR A 138 -11.46 16.30 -5.85
CA TYR A 138 -11.32 15.15 -4.95
C TYR A 138 -10.81 15.59 -3.59
N LEU A 139 -11.37 15.00 -2.53
CA LEU A 139 -10.77 15.04 -1.20
C LEU A 139 -9.83 13.84 -1.04
N ALA A 140 -8.59 14.13 -0.72
CA ALA A 140 -7.56 13.13 -0.42
C ALA A 140 -7.58 12.85 1.09
N VAL A 141 -7.80 11.59 1.47
CA VAL A 141 -7.88 11.15 2.87
C VAL A 141 -6.77 10.15 3.14
N LEU A 142 -6.01 10.36 4.22
CA LEU A 142 -5.09 9.34 4.74
C LEU A 142 -5.79 8.54 5.85
N PRO A 143 -6.19 7.28 5.59
CA PRO A 143 -6.95 6.51 6.57
C PRO A 143 -6.05 5.90 7.65
N THR A 144 -6.67 5.17 8.59
CA THR A 144 -5.96 4.25 9.49
C THR A 144 -6.44 2.82 9.27
N ASN A 145 -5.56 1.84 9.46
CA ASN A 145 -5.92 0.42 9.36
C ASN A 145 -7.00 0.03 10.39
N PRO A 146 -7.86 -0.97 10.06
CA PRO A 146 -8.80 -1.56 11.00
C PRO A 146 -8.10 -2.07 12.25
N ILE A 147 -8.67 -1.77 13.41
CA ILE A 147 -8.05 -2.09 14.70
C ILE A 147 -7.91 -3.61 14.89
N GLU A 148 -8.84 -4.38 14.34
CA GLU A 148 -8.84 -5.84 14.33
C GLU A 148 -7.61 -6.40 13.61
N THR A 149 -7.27 -5.85 12.44
CA THR A 149 -6.08 -6.26 11.67
C THR A 149 -4.81 -5.88 12.42
N VAL A 150 -4.76 -4.68 13.00
CA VAL A 150 -3.60 -4.25 13.81
C VAL A 150 -3.38 -5.21 14.99
N PHE A 151 -4.44 -5.59 15.70
CA PHE A 151 -4.34 -6.55 16.81
C PHE A 151 -3.90 -7.94 16.38
N ARG A 152 -4.31 -8.42 15.20
CA ARG A 152 -3.81 -9.69 14.64
C ARG A 152 -2.29 -9.65 14.45
N VAL A 153 -1.77 -8.57 13.87
CA VAL A 153 -0.32 -8.38 13.71
C VAL A 153 0.38 -8.34 15.07
N LEU A 154 -0.11 -7.53 16.01
CA LEU A 154 0.47 -7.44 17.35
C LEU A 154 0.52 -8.80 18.04
N LYS A 155 -0.55 -9.60 17.92
CA LYS A 155 -0.61 -10.97 18.44
C LYS A 155 0.40 -11.89 17.76
N GLN A 156 0.51 -11.84 16.43
CA GLN A 156 1.44 -12.67 15.65
C GLN A 156 2.89 -12.46 16.11
N PHE A 157 3.28 -11.22 16.41
CA PHE A 157 4.63 -10.87 16.84
C PHE A 157 4.80 -10.71 18.35
N GLN A 158 3.78 -11.09 19.14
CA GLN A 158 3.79 -11.01 20.61
C GLN A 158 4.12 -9.60 21.14
N LEU A 159 3.60 -8.57 20.47
CA LEU A 159 3.77 -7.17 20.83
C LEU A 159 2.52 -6.64 21.55
N ASN A 160 2.72 -5.68 22.45
CA ASN A 160 1.64 -4.92 23.07
C ASN A 160 1.37 -3.63 22.29
N THR A 161 0.19 -3.04 22.47
CA THR A 161 -0.17 -1.75 21.85
C THR A 161 0.80 -0.62 22.21
N ASN A 162 1.40 -0.69 23.40
CA ASN A 162 2.33 0.31 23.92
C ASN A 162 3.81 -0.06 23.67
N SER A 163 4.11 -1.18 23.02
CA SER A 163 5.49 -1.54 22.65
C SER A 163 6.06 -0.43 21.76
N GLN A 164 7.13 0.26 22.17
CA GLN A 164 7.74 1.29 21.33
C GLN A 164 8.80 0.71 20.42
N ILE A 165 8.83 1.26 19.23
CA ILE A 165 9.73 0.90 18.16
C ILE A 165 10.45 2.16 17.73
N LYS A 166 11.76 2.09 17.68
CA LYS A 166 12.63 3.10 17.11
C LYS A 166 13.19 2.54 15.81
N ILE A 167 12.87 3.24 14.72
CA ILE A 167 13.37 2.89 13.39
C ILE A 167 14.58 3.78 13.10
N ALA A 168 15.71 3.15 12.84
CA ALA A 168 16.90 3.79 12.31
C ALA A 168 17.12 3.31 10.88
N SER A 169 17.34 4.26 9.97
CA SER A 169 17.57 4.01 8.56
C SER A 169 18.73 4.86 8.08
N SER A 170 19.67 4.26 7.34
CA SER A 170 20.71 4.98 6.62
C SER A 170 20.22 5.55 5.28
N THR A 171 19.03 5.13 4.83
CA THR A 171 18.39 5.54 3.57
C THR A 171 17.03 6.18 3.80
N ARG A 172 16.50 6.87 2.78
CA ARG A 172 15.19 7.51 2.85
C ARG A 172 14.11 6.45 3.06
N THR A 173 13.31 6.62 4.11
CA THR A 173 12.18 5.75 4.43
C THR A 173 10.93 6.60 4.69
N PHE A 174 9.76 6.01 4.48
CA PHE A 174 8.47 6.61 4.85
C PHE A 174 8.16 6.47 6.34
N PHE A 175 8.94 5.65 7.06
CA PHE A 175 8.81 5.54 8.50
C PHE A 175 9.39 6.77 9.21
N PRO A 176 8.79 7.17 10.35
CA PRO A 176 9.40 8.15 11.22
C PRO A 176 10.69 7.56 11.77
N THR A 177 11.80 8.27 11.60
CA THR A 177 13.13 7.82 12.04
C THR A 177 13.60 8.59 13.26
N ASN A 178 14.44 7.93 14.07
CA ASN A 178 15.12 8.53 15.23
C ASN A 178 14.20 9.04 16.37
N SER A 179 12.90 8.75 16.32
CA SER A 179 11.94 8.95 17.41
C SER A 179 11.21 7.65 17.72
N PRO A 180 11.09 7.24 19.00
CA PRO A 180 10.25 6.11 19.38
C PRO A 180 8.77 6.34 19.00
N MET A 181 8.13 5.31 18.47
CA MET A 181 6.70 5.30 18.17
C MET A 181 6.11 3.95 18.56
N SER A 182 4.84 3.92 18.98
CA SER A 182 4.23 2.64 19.35
C SER A 182 4.00 1.74 18.13
N ALA A 183 4.09 0.43 18.33
CA ALA A 183 3.76 -0.58 17.33
C ALA A 183 2.35 -0.38 16.78
N PHE A 184 1.42 0.00 17.66
CA PHE A 184 0.07 0.34 17.26
C PHE A 184 0.03 1.50 16.25
N ASP A 185 0.73 2.61 16.50
CA ASP A 185 0.69 3.77 15.60
C ASP A 185 1.35 3.46 14.24
N ILE A 186 2.47 2.74 14.25
CA ILE A 186 3.15 2.30 13.02
C ILE A 186 2.21 1.45 12.17
N LEU A 187 1.64 0.40 12.78
CA LEU A 187 0.75 -0.53 12.08
C LEU A 187 -0.58 0.12 11.69
N SER A 188 -1.04 1.12 12.43
CA SER A 188 -2.30 1.81 12.13
C SER A 188 -2.16 2.80 10.98
N GLY A 189 -1.06 3.56 10.91
CA GLY A 189 -0.97 4.74 10.03
C GLY A 189 0.08 4.69 8.92
N TYR A 190 1.04 3.76 8.94
CA TYR A 190 2.20 3.86 8.05
C TYR A 190 2.27 2.77 6.97
N VAL A 191 1.61 1.63 7.15
CA VAL A 191 1.76 0.47 6.26
C VAL A 191 0.43 -0.12 5.80
N GLU A 192 0.40 -0.73 4.61
CA GLU A 192 -0.76 -1.53 4.16
C GLU A 192 -0.68 -2.94 4.75
N LEU A 193 -1.70 -3.36 5.51
CA LEU A 193 -1.70 -4.70 6.14
C LEU A 193 -2.42 -5.77 5.32
N ASN A 194 -3.35 -5.38 4.45
CA ASN A 194 -4.25 -6.29 3.73
C ASN A 194 -3.88 -6.50 2.25
N GLN A 195 -2.71 -6.05 1.81
CA GLN A 195 -2.28 -6.23 0.43
C GLN A 195 -1.93 -7.71 0.16
N PRO A 196 -2.35 -8.28 -0.99
CA PRO A 196 -1.95 -9.63 -1.35
C PRO A 196 -0.43 -9.78 -1.36
N ILE A 197 0.06 -10.88 -0.78
CA ILE A 197 1.49 -11.20 -0.71
C ILE A 197 2.04 -11.43 -2.13
N SER A 198 3.24 -10.92 -2.43
CA SER A 198 3.90 -11.13 -3.73
C SER A 198 4.61 -12.49 -3.81
N LYS A 199 4.80 -13.02 -5.03
CA LYS A 199 5.57 -14.26 -5.26
C LYS A 199 6.94 -14.24 -4.56
N LYS A 200 7.67 -13.13 -4.71
CA LYS A 200 8.97 -12.92 -4.09
C LYS A 200 8.92 -12.94 -2.56
N GLN A 201 7.87 -12.38 -1.97
CA GLN A 201 7.67 -12.45 -0.52
C GLN A 201 7.40 -13.89 -0.06
N ILE A 202 6.60 -14.66 -0.82
CA ILE A 202 6.35 -16.08 -0.56
C ILE A 202 7.67 -16.88 -0.62
N GLU A 203 8.48 -16.65 -1.66
CA GLU A 203 9.79 -17.31 -1.81
C GLU A 203 10.73 -17.00 -0.63
N ILE A 204 10.80 -15.74 -0.20
CA ILE A 204 11.57 -15.34 0.99
C ILE A 204 11.05 -16.08 2.22
N LEU A 205 9.73 -16.11 2.44
CA LEU A 205 9.14 -16.83 3.57
C LEU A 205 9.47 -18.32 3.54
N ALA A 206 9.38 -18.98 2.39
CA ALA A 206 9.72 -20.39 2.25
C ALA A 206 11.15 -20.67 2.76
N THR A 207 12.11 -19.77 2.55
CA THR A 207 13.47 -19.94 3.10
C THR A 207 13.57 -19.80 4.61
N LEU A 208 12.59 -19.14 5.25
CA LEU A 208 12.54 -18.87 6.69
C LEU A 208 11.70 -19.91 7.47
N CYS A 209 11.05 -20.85 6.78
CA CYS A 209 10.24 -21.89 7.42
C CYS A 209 11.09 -23.07 7.88
N LYS A 210 10.81 -23.60 9.07
CA LYS A 210 11.52 -24.78 9.61
C LYS A 210 10.97 -26.10 9.09
N ASP A 211 9.67 -26.17 8.81
CA ASP A 211 9.04 -27.39 8.30
C ASP A 211 9.19 -27.50 6.78
N LYS A 212 9.80 -28.59 6.32
CA LYS A 212 10.01 -28.86 4.89
C LYS A 212 8.71 -28.95 4.10
N ASN A 213 7.61 -29.43 4.70
CA ASN A 213 6.33 -29.49 4.01
C ASN A 213 5.76 -28.09 3.77
N GLU A 214 5.85 -27.21 4.77
CA GLU A 214 5.50 -25.79 4.61
C GLU A 214 6.36 -25.10 3.54
N GLN A 215 7.67 -25.37 3.50
CA GLN A 215 8.56 -24.83 2.45
C GLN A 215 8.12 -25.23 1.04
N VAL A 216 7.82 -26.51 0.82
CA VAL A 216 7.36 -27.02 -0.48
C VAL A 216 6.02 -26.42 -0.86
N ASN A 217 5.08 -26.35 0.08
CA ASN A 217 3.77 -25.76 -0.15
C ASN A 217 3.84 -24.28 -0.52
N LEU A 218 4.67 -23.49 0.18
CA LEU A 218 4.88 -22.08 -0.14
C LEU A 218 5.56 -21.91 -1.51
N THR A 219 6.52 -22.76 -1.84
CA THR A 219 7.16 -22.75 -3.17
C THR A 219 6.13 -23.01 -4.28
N ASN A 220 5.20 -23.95 -4.06
CA ASN A 220 4.11 -24.22 -5.00
C ASN A 220 3.14 -23.04 -5.12
N LEU A 221 2.84 -22.35 -4.00
CA LEU A 221 2.00 -21.14 -3.99
C LEU A 221 2.63 -19.98 -4.75
N ALA A 222 3.96 -19.86 -4.79
CA ALA A 222 4.65 -18.86 -5.60
C ALA A 222 4.64 -19.18 -7.11
N GLY A 223 4.38 -20.44 -7.47
CA GLY A 223 4.31 -20.94 -8.86
C GLY A 223 2.92 -20.75 -9.49
N ASP A 224 2.43 -21.81 -10.15
CA ASP A 224 1.20 -21.79 -10.95
C ASP A 224 -0.07 -21.56 -10.09
N ALA A 225 -0.02 -21.88 -8.80
CA ALA A 225 -1.15 -21.70 -7.90
C ALA A 225 -1.35 -20.24 -7.46
N TYR A 226 -0.39 -19.35 -7.73
CA TYR A 226 -0.38 -17.98 -7.19
C TYR A 226 -1.64 -17.19 -7.52
N GLU A 227 -2.09 -17.21 -8.77
CA GLU A 227 -3.24 -16.40 -9.20
C GLU A 227 -4.52 -16.81 -8.45
N LYS A 228 -4.83 -18.11 -8.48
CA LYS A 228 -6.05 -18.66 -7.87
C LYS A 228 -6.01 -18.68 -6.34
N GLU A 229 -4.87 -19.02 -5.76
CA GLU A 229 -4.76 -19.25 -4.31
C GLU A 229 -4.37 -17.98 -3.55
N ILE A 230 -3.71 -17.01 -4.20
CA ILE A 230 -3.26 -15.76 -3.55
C ILE A 230 -4.01 -14.54 -4.06
N LEU A 231 -4.06 -14.30 -5.37
CA LEU A 231 -4.66 -13.06 -5.92
C LEU A 231 -6.19 -13.08 -5.81
N ASP A 232 -6.85 -14.13 -6.27
CA ASP A 232 -8.31 -14.26 -6.23
C ASP A 232 -8.84 -14.25 -4.79
N LYS A 233 -8.12 -14.92 -3.89
CA LYS A 233 -8.44 -14.99 -2.46
C LYS A 233 -7.92 -13.80 -1.65
N ARG A 234 -7.13 -12.93 -2.28
CA ARG A 234 -6.46 -11.77 -1.66
C ARG A 234 -5.69 -12.11 -0.37
N ILE A 235 -4.95 -13.21 -0.37
CA ILE A 235 -4.18 -13.67 0.80
C ILE A 235 -3.05 -12.67 1.12
N SER A 236 -3.07 -12.10 2.33
CA SER A 236 -2.05 -11.14 2.78
C SER A 236 -0.80 -11.81 3.36
N LEU A 237 0.27 -11.02 3.56
CA LEU A 237 1.47 -11.48 4.27
C LEU A 237 1.15 -11.98 5.69
N LEU A 238 0.23 -11.32 6.39
CA LEU A 238 -0.21 -11.73 7.71
C LEU A 238 -0.93 -13.08 7.67
N ASP A 239 -1.81 -13.29 6.69
CA ASP A 239 -2.54 -14.55 6.54
C ASP A 239 -1.59 -15.74 6.33
N ILE A 240 -0.55 -15.58 5.50
CA ILE A 240 0.48 -16.61 5.30
C ILE A 240 1.20 -16.92 6.61
N LEU A 241 1.60 -15.92 7.39
CA LEU A 241 2.27 -16.13 8.68
C LEU A 241 1.35 -16.78 9.73
N GLU A 242 0.05 -16.61 9.60
CA GLU A 242 -0.94 -17.28 10.45
C GLU A 242 -1.22 -18.73 10.00
N MET A 243 -1.12 -19.03 8.70
CA MET A 243 -1.31 -20.35 8.12
C MET A 243 -0.07 -21.25 8.26
N TYR A 244 1.12 -20.68 8.06
CA TYR A 244 2.41 -21.39 8.05
C TYR A 244 3.24 -20.98 9.27
N ARG A 245 3.06 -21.74 10.36
CA ARG A 245 3.56 -21.35 11.70
C ARG A 245 5.05 -21.64 11.89
N SER A 246 5.66 -22.44 11.01
CA SER A 246 7.09 -22.73 11.11
C SER A 246 7.98 -21.62 10.54
N CYS A 247 7.39 -20.62 9.88
CA CYS A 247 8.08 -19.50 9.25
C CYS A 247 8.48 -18.44 10.28
N GLU A 248 9.77 -18.32 10.55
CA GLU A 248 10.33 -17.40 11.54
C GLU A 248 10.67 -16.05 10.91
N LEU A 249 9.65 -15.25 10.64
CA LEU A 249 9.82 -13.86 10.22
C LEU A 249 9.91 -12.95 11.44
N THR A 250 10.96 -12.14 11.53
CA THR A 250 11.04 -11.11 12.58
C THR A 250 10.11 -9.94 12.27
N PHE A 251 9.66 -9.21 13.28
CA PHE A 251 8.81 -8.02 13.09
C PHE A 251 9.48 -6.95 12.21
N SER A 252 10.82 -6.83 12.27
CA SER A 252 11.57 -5.92 11.41
C SER A 252 11.53 -6.33 9.93
N GLN A 253 11.69 -7.61 9.64
CA GLN A 253 11.54 -8.11 8.28
C GLN A 253 10.09 -7.94 7.79
N TYR A 254 9.10 -8.17 8.64
CA TYR A 254 7.69 -7.94 8.33
C TYR A 254 7.43 -6.49 7.89
N LEU A 255 7.83 -5.49 8.69
CA LEU A 255 7.64 -4.07 8.34
C LEU A 255 8.34 -3.69 7.03
N ARG A 256 9.51 -4.27 6.74
CA ARG A 256 10.24 -4.02 5.48
C ARG A 256 9.55 -4.60 4.25
N MET A 257 8.76 -5.65 4.43
CA MET A 257 8.01 -6.28 3.34
C MET A 257 6.71 -5.52 3.04
N LEU A 258 6.21 -4.71 3.96
CA LEU A 258 4.96 -3.97 3.75
C LEU A 258 5.19 -2.65 2.99
N PRO A 259 4.29 -2.30 2.05
CA PRO A 259 4.29 -0.99 1.43
C PRO A 259 3.71 0.08 2.35
N SER A 260 3.99 1.34 2.03
CA SER A 260 3.43 2.48 2.75
C SER A 260 1.90 2.55 2.60
N LEU A 261 1.21 2.99 3.64
CA LEU A 261 -0.23 3.24 3.60
C LEU A 261 -0.56 4.34 2.58
N HIS A 262 -1.51 4.07 1.69
CA HIS A 262 -1.87 4.99 0.61
C HIS A 262 -2.96 5.99 1.02
N ILE A 263 -2.89 7.16 0.41
CA ILE A 263 -3.98 8.15 0.43
C ILE A 263 -5.10 7.65 -0.49
N ARG A 264 -6.35 7.82 -0.06
CA ARG A 264 -7.54 7.48 -0.86
C ARG A 264 -8.25 8.76 -1.28
N GLN A 265 -8.58 8.84 -2.57
CA GLN A 265 -9.29 9.98 -3.14
C GLN A 265 -10.78 9.69 -3.20
N TYR A 266 -11.58 10.66 -2.77
CA TYR A 266 -13.03 10.62 -2.85
C TYR A 266 -13.54 11.83 -3.62
N SER A 267 -14.43 11.61 -4.58
CA SER A 267 -15.09 12.71 -5.27
C SER A 267 -15.94 13.53 -4.30
N ILE A 268 -15.76 14.85 -4.30
CA ILE A 268 -16.54 15.74 -3.44
C ILE A 268 -18.00 15.78 -3.94
N SER A 269 -18.95 15.46 -3.05
CA SER A 269 -20.39 15.42 -3.33
C SER A 269 -21.13 16.71 -2.97
N SER A 270 -20.43 17.85 -2.97
CA SER A 270 -20.98 19.18 -2.62
C SER A 270 -20.51 20.27 -3.57
N SER A 271 -21.18 21.42 -3.51
CA SER A 271 -20.76 22.63 -4.23
C SER A 271 -20.31 23.71 -3.26
N PRO A 272 -19.19 24.41 -3.54
CA PRO A 272 -18.75 25.52 -2.71
C PRO A 272 -19.74 26.71 -2.72
N LEU A 273 -20.69 26.72 -3.67
CA LEU A 273 -21.79 27.69 -3.70
C LEU A 273 -22.80 27.50 -2.57
N TRP A 274 -22.94 26.27 -2.07
CA TRP A 274 -23.76 25.96 -0.89
C TRP A 274 -22.99 26.29 0.39
N ASN A 275 -21.74 25.83 0.49
CA ASN A 275 -20.86 26.16 1.59
C ASN A 275 -19.39 26.02 1.16
N SER A 276 -18.60 27.09 1.27
CA SER A 276 -17.19 27.09 0.87
C SER A 276 -16.25 26.46 1.88
N GLU A 277 -16.67 26.31 3.14
CA GLU A 277 -15.87 25.76 4.24
C GLU A 277 -16.16 24.29 4.52
N ILE A 278 -17.23 23.74 3.94
CA ILE A 278 -17.69 22.36 4.20
C ILE A 278 -17.67 21.58 2.89
N VAL A 279 -16.96 20.46 2.90
CA VAL A 279 -17.04 19.45 1.84
C VAL A 279 -17.85 18.26 2.33
N THR A 280 -18.57 17.64 1.41
CA THR A 280 -19.26 16.38 1.69
C THR A 280 -18.71 15.25 0.85
N LEU A 281 -18.72 14.04 1.40
CA LEU A 281 -18.47 12.81 0.64
C LEU A 281 -19.68 11.89 0.73
N THR A 282 -19.92 11.15 -0.35
CA THR A 282 -20.86 10.04 -0.40
C THR A 282 -20.11 8.81 -0.86
N TYR A 283 -20.08 7.77 -0.03
CA TYR A 283 -19.22 6.60 -0.28
C TYR A 283 -19.83 5.30 0.25
N ASP A 284 -19.37 4.20 -0.34
CA ASP A 284 -19.72 2.84 0.07
C ASP A 284 -18.80 2.35 1.19
N VAL A 285 -19.38 1.64 2.15
CA VAL A 285 -18.65 1.02 3.25
C VAL A 285 -18.43 -0.45 2.95
N HIS A 286 -17.19 -0.78 2.57
CA HIS A 286 -16.80 -2.14 2.22
C HIS A 286 -16.53 -2.97 3.49
N CYS A 287 -17.47 -3.84 3.82
CA CYS A 287 -17.34 -4.85 4.86
C CYS A 287 -17.96 -6.14 4.34
N SER A 288 -17.18 -7.21 4.25
CA SER A 288 -17.62 -8.51 3.72
C SER A 288 -16.78 -9.64 4.32
N PRO A 289 -17.24 -10.90 4.26
CA PRO A 289 -16.38 -12.05 4.52
C PRO A 289 -15.08 -11.95 3.71
N SER A 290 -13.95 -12.25 4.35
CA SER A 290 -12.68 -12.24 3.64
C SER A 290 -12.65 -13.33 2.56
N LEU A 291 -12.17 -12.99 1.37
CA LEU A 291 -11.97 -13.95 0.29
C LEU A 291 -10.93 -15.03 0.65
N SER A 292 -10.08 -14.75 1.63
CA SER A 292 -9.14 -15.73 2.20
C SER A 292 -9.83 -16.82 3.02
N GLY A 293 -11.10 -16.62 3.37
CA GLY A 293 -11.82 -17.42 4.37
C GLY A 293 -11.43 -17.10 5.82
N LEU A 294 -10.48 -16.19 6.04
CA LEU A 294 -10.00 -15.80 7.37
C LEU A 294 -10.66 -14.50 7.83
N GLY A 295 -11.72 -14.63 8.62
CA GLY A 295 -12.38 -13.49 9.27
C GLY A 295 -13.12 -12.58 8.30
N GLN A 296 -13.17 -11.30 8.64
CA GLN A 296 -13.87 -10.26 7.88
C GLN A 296 -12.88 -9.35 7.17
N PHE A 297 -13.19 -8.97 5.94
CA PHE A 297 -12.51 -7.93 5.20
C PHE A 297 -13.13 -6.57 5.48
N TYR A 298 -12.27 -5.62 5.83
CA TYR A 298 -12.63 -4.22 6.03
C TYR A 298 -11.86 -3.37 5.03
N GLY A 299 -12.58 -2.66 4.16
CA GLY A 299 -11.99 -1.61 3.32
C GLY A 299 -11.40 -0.52 4.21
N VAL A 300 -10.09 -0.29 4.12
CA VAL A 300 -9.33 0.55 5.07
C VAL A 300 -9.92 1.96 5.16
N ALA A 301 -10.03 2.67 4.03
CA ALA A 301 -10.51 4.04 4.04
C ALA A 301 -12.01 4.17 4.32
N SER A 302 -12.83 3.28 3.77
CA SER A 302 -14.28 3.35 3.98
C SER A 302 -14.70 3.05 5.42
N ASN A 303 -14.02 2.10 6.09
CA ASN A 303 -14.29 1.80 7.50
C ASN A 303 -13.68 2.83 8.43
N TYR A 304 -12.52 3.38 8.09
CA TYR A 304 -11.97 4.54 8.80
C TYR A 304 -12.99 5.69 8.80
N LEU A 305 -13.46 6.12 7.63
CA LEU A 305 -14.46 7.18 7.51
C LEU A 305 -15.78 6.84 8.19
N SER A 306 -16.26 5.59 8.12
CA SER A 306 -17.53 5.22 8.73
C SER A 306 -17.52 5.26 10.26
N ASN A 307 -16.34 5.09 10.87
CA ASN A 307 -16.16 5.07 12.31
C ASN A 307 -15.92 6.47 12.92
N LEU A 308 -15.68 7.48 12.10
CA LEU A 308 -15.52 8.87 12.57
C LEU A 308 -16.83 9.42 13.14
N LYS A 309 -16.72 10.12 14.26
CA LYS A 309 -17.81 10.81 14.96
C LYS A 309 -17.71 12.31 14.75
N GLU A 310 -18.81 13.00 15.03
CA GLU A 310 -18.83 14.47 15.04
C GLU A 310 -17.76 15.01 16.00
N GLY A 311 -16.94 15.94 15.53
CA GLY A 311 -15.79 16.50 16.24
C GLY A 311 -14.45 15.80 15.98
N ASP A 312 -14.44 14.60 15.39
CA ASP A 312 -13.19 13.91 15.06
C ASP A 312 -12.39 14.66 13.98
N GLN A 313 -11.07 14.52 14.04
CA GLN A 313 -10.16 15.09 13.05
C GLN A 313 -9.85 14.08 11.95
N ILE A 314 -9.81 14.56 10.70
CA ILE A 314 -9.45 13.77 9.51
C ILE A 314 -8.14 14.26 8.90
N ASN A 315 -7.28 13.30 8.57
CA ASN A 315 -5.98 13.48 7.91
C ASN A 315 -6.07 13.53 6.39
#